data_AF-A0A671MG78-F1
#
_entry.id   AF-A0A671MG78-F1
#
_cell.length_a   1.000
_cell.length_b   1.000
_cell.length_c   1.000
_cell.angle_alpha   90.00
_cell.angle_beta   90.00
_cell.angle_gamma   90.00
#
_symmetry.space_group_name_H-M   'P 1'
#
loop_
_entity.id
_entity.type
_entity.pdbx_description
1 polymer ?
#
loop_
_entity_poly.entity_id
_entity_poly.type
_entity_poly.pdbx_seq_one_letter_code
_entity_poly.pdbx_strand_id
1 'polypeptide(L)'
;MAAVKACNILITGANRGLGLETVKQLLENSCQKHIFATCRDPDGPKSEALRELARKHPSVITIIRLDVDDPCSIKESAKKVGSLLGNNGLNLLVNNAAIVARGTIHTSRVEDMKNTFNTNVIGPLLIIREYLQYLQTAAKASGTPGMSCNKAAVINISSVAGSMTRKPSNHIQSTVLPYSMSKAGFNTLTVLAAEELKADEILCMALHPGWVKTELGGEKFQLQSWRSRVTVEQHSCGTKHRSPVPTRTSHSFFPLCNPEHFY
;
A
#
# COMPACT_ATOMS: atom_id res chain seq x y z
N MET A 1 9.35 -18.11 29.74
CA MET A 1 8.94 -16.88 29.01
C MET A 1 8.41 -17.31 27.66
N ALA A 2 7.27 -16.81 27.19
CA ALA A 2 6.86 -17.04 25.80
C ALA A 2 7.85 -16.32 24.87
N ALA A 3 8.36 -17.01 23.85
CA ALA A 3 9.23 -16.38 22.87
C ALA A 3 8.44 -15.30 22.13
N VAL A 4 8.98 -14.08 22.05
CA VAL A 4 8.37 -13.01 21.26
C VAL A 4 8.47 -13.41 19.80
N LYS A 5 7.34 -13.81 19.21
CA LYS A 5 7.30 -14.28 17.82
C LYS A 5 7.66 -13.11 16.90
N ALA A 6 8.64 -13.32 16.02
CA ALA A 6 9.05 -12.31 15.05
C ALA A 6 7.88 -11.94 14.13
N CYS A 7 7.66 -10.64 13.92
CA CYS A 7 6.67 -10.16 12.96
C CYS A 7 7.24 -10.32 11.53
N ASN A 8 6.59 -11.15 10.73
CA ASN A 8 7.00 -11.46 9.37
C ASN A 8 6.39 -10.46 8.39
N ILE A 9 7.24 -9.73 7.66
CA ILE A 9 6.85 -8.58 6.83
C ILE A 9 7.35 -8.82 5.40
N LEU A 10 6.48 -8.67 4.40
CA LEU A 10 6.86 -8.65 2.99
C LEU A 10 6.64 -7.26 2.40
N ILE A 11 7.64 -6.72 1.69
CA ILE A 11 7.59 -5.39 1.07
C ILE A 11 7.90 -5.53 -0.41
N THR A 12 6.94 -5.19 -1.27
CA THR A 12 7.13 -5.25 -2.72
C THR A 12 7.89 -4.03 -3.23
N GLY A 13 8.87 -4.21 -4.12
CA GLY A 13 9.65 -3.09 -4.68
C GLY A 13 10.56 -2.40 -3.64
N ALA A 14 11.18 -3.18 -2.77
CA ALA A 14 12.00 -2.74 -1.64
C ALA A 14 13.43 -2.30 -2.01
N ASN A 15 13.82 -2.33 -3.29
CA ASN A 15 15.21 -2.06 -3.70
C ASN A 15 15.58 -0.57 -3.80
N ARG A 16 14.60 0.33 -3.85
CA ARG A 16 14.80 1.80 -3.96
C ARG A 16 13.61 2.57 -3.42
N GLY A 17 13.74 3.89 -3.28
CA GLY A 17 12.65 4.80 -2.92
C GLY A 17 11.95 4.44 -1.61
N LEU A 18 10.61 4.57 -1.58
CA LEU A 18 9.78 4.31 -0.40
C LEU A 18 9.94 2.90 0.17
N GLY A 19 10.07 1.88 -0.67
CA GLY A 19 10.23 0.50 -0.23
C GLY A 19 11.54 0.29 0.52
N LEU A 20 12.65 0.77 -0.02
CA LEU A 20 13.97 0.69 0.63
C LEU A 20 14.00 1.49 1.94
N GLU A 21 13.40 2.68 1.96
CA GLU A 21 13.35 3.49 3.17
C GLU A 21 12.47 2.81 4.25
N THR A 22 11.36 2.18 3.85
CA THR A 22 10.52 1.40 4.77
C THR A 22 11.30 0.23 5.39
N VAL A 23 12.17 -0.46 4.63
CA VAL A 23 13.06 -1.49 5.20
C VAL A 23 13.99 -0.89 6.26
N LYS A 24 14.64 0.24 5.99
CA LYS A 24 15.54 0.90 6.97
C LYS A 24 14.80 1.30 8.25
N GLN A 25 13.66 1.99 8.12
CA GLN A 25 12.85 2.41 9.25
C GLN A 25 12.38 1.21 10.10
N LEU A 26 12.09 0.06 9.48
CA LEU A 26 11.72 -1.17 10.20
C LEU A 26 12.90 -1.83 10.93
N LEU A 27 14.15 -1.61 10.51
CA LEU A 27 15.35 -2.06 11.23
C LEU A 27 15.62 -1.23 12.50
N GLU A 28 15.35 0.07 12.47
CA GLU A 28 15.55 0.96 13.63
C GLU A 28 14.58 0.67 14.79
N ASN A 29 13.44 0.03 14.50
CA ASN A 29 12.44 -0.34 15.50
C ASN A 29 12.85 -1.59 16.30
N SER A 30 12.85 -1.51 17.63
CA SER A 30 13.33 -2.58 18.54
C SER A 30 12.55 -3.91 18.52
N CYS A 31 11.35 -3.96 17.94
CA CYS A 31 10.58 -5.21 17.84
C CYS A 31 11.26 -6.25 16.95
N GLN A 32 11.24 -7.52 17.35
CA GLN A 32 11.76 -8.63 16.54
C GLN A 32 10.92 -8.80 15.25
N LYS A 33 11.58 -8.80 14.09
CA LYS A 33 10.97 -8.83 12.75
C LYS A 33 11.79 -9.70 11.80
N HIS A 34 11.16 -10.23 10.76
CA HIS A 34 11.82 -10.79 9.57
C HIS A 34 11.23 -10.13 8.32
N ILE A 35 12.08 -9.53 7.49
CA ILE A 35 11.69 -8.71 6.35
C ILE A 35 12.04 -9.44 5.04
N PHE A 36 11.01 -9.88 4.33
CA PHE A 36 11.08 -10.33 2.94
C PHE A 36 11.04 -9.10 2.02
N ALA A 37 12.22 -8.54 1.74
CA ALA A 37 12.37 -7.36 0.89
C ALA A 37 12.43 -7.81 -0.57
N THR A 38 11.41 -7.49 -1.38
CA THR A 38 11.32 -8.02 -2.75
C THR A 38 11.71 -7.02 -3.83
N CYS A 39 12.30 -7.52 -4.91
CA CYS A 39 12.56 -6.75 -6.12
C CYS A 39 12.63 -7.63 -7.38
N ARG A 40 12.49 -7.02 -8.56
CA ARG A 40 12.49 -7.72 -9.85
C ARG A 40 13.81 -8.38 -10.19
N ASP A 41 14.90 -7.69 -9.86
CA ASP A 41 16.27 -8.09 -10.18
C ASP A 41 17.15 -7.91 -8.93
N PRO A 42 17.29 -8.96 -8.10
CA PRO A 42 18.11 -8.93 -6.89
C PRO A 42 19.59 -8.66 -7.14
N ASP A 43 20.11 -9.08 -8.29
CA ASP A 43 21.55 -9.09 -8.61
C ASP A 43 21.98 -7.89 -9.46
N GLY A 44 21.06 -7.30 -10.22
CA GLY A 44 21.31 -6.09 -10.99
C GLY A 44 21.68 -4.84 -10.17
N PRO A 45 22.18 -3.79 -10.83
CA PRO A 45 22.74 -2.61 -10.16
C PRO A 45 21.71 -1.84 -9.32
N LYS A 46 20.45 -1.82 -9.74
CA LYS A 46 19.36 -1.13 -9.02
C LYS A 46 18.99 -1.75 -7.66
N SER A 47 19.61 -2.88 -7.29
CA SER A 47 19.39 -3.55 -6.00
C SER A 47 20.60 -3.54 -5.08
N GLU A 48 21.69 -2.86 -5.45
CA GLU A 48 22.93 -2.80 -4.67
C GLU A 48 22.71 -2.31 -3.23
N ALA A 49 22.00 -1.19 -3.05
CA ALA A 49 21.71 -0.65 -1.71
C ALA A 49 20.89 -1.62 -0.83
N LEU A 50 20.02 -2.44 -1.43
CA LEU A 50 19.28 -3.48 -0.71
C LEU A 50 20.16 -4.69 -0.38
N ARG A 51 21.04 -5.11 -1.31
CA ARG A 51 22.04 -6.16 -1.04
C ARG A 51 23.00 -5.75 0.08
N GLU A 52 23.47 -4.51 0.08
CA GLU A 52 24.35 -4.00 1.13
C GLU A 52 23.64 -3.99 2.49
N LEU A 53 22.38 -3.55 2.54
CA LEU A 53 21.57 -3.55 3.76
C LEU A 53 21.29 -4.97 4.27
N ALA A 54 20.95 -5.90 3.37
CA ALA A 54 20.76 -7.31 3.72
C ALA A 54 22.05 -7.97 4.23
N ARG A 55 23.22 -7.64 3.64
CA ARG A 55 24.54 -8.11 4.12
C ARG A 55 24.87 -7.61 5.53
N LYS A 56 24.38 -6.42 5.92
CA LYS A 56 24.53 -5.87 7.29
C LYS A 56 23.55 -6.52 8.29
N HIS A 57 22.40 -7.03 7.82
CA HIS A 57 21.35 -7.61 8.66
C HIS A 57 20.85 -8.99 8.15
N PRO A 58 21.73 -9.99 7.97
CA PRO A 58 21.40 -11.25 7.28
C PRO A 58 20.40 -12.13 8.05
N SER A 59 20.27 -11.94 9.36
CA SER A 59 19.27 -12.60 10.22
C SER A 59 17.89 -11.93 10.20
N VAL A 60 17.77 -10.74 9.61
CA VAL A 60 16.54 -9.90 9.64
C VAL A 60 16.01 -9.63 8.23
N ILE A 61 16.85 -9.59 7.20
CA ILE A 61 16.44 -9.33 5.82
C ILE A 61 16.70 -10.55 4.94
N THR A 62 15.69 -10.97 4.19
CA THR A 62 15.84 -11.92 3.09
C THR A 62 15.36 -11.27 1.79
N ILE A 63 16.24 -11.21 0.79
CA ILE A 63 15.89 -10.67 -0.52
C ILE A 63 15.15 -11.74 -1.34
N ILE A 64 14.01 -11.38 -1.90
CA ILE A 64 13.16 -12.26 -2.71
C ILE A 64 13.00 -11.67 -4.11
N ARG A 65 13.26 -12.48 -5.15
CA ARG A 65 12.91 -12.10 -6.52
C ARG A 65 11.38 -12.08 -6.65
N LEU A 66 10.84 -10.96 -7.09
CA LEU A 66 9.43 -10.79 -7.39
C LEU A 66 9.24 -9.73 -8.48
N ASP A 67 8.74 -10.16 -9.63
CA ASP A 67 8.08 -9.27 -10.57
C ASP A 67 6.57 -9.29 -10.35
N VAL A 68 5.99 -8.11 -10.11
CA VAL A 68 4.56 -7.95 -9.85
C VAL A 68 3.73 -7.95 -11.13
N ASP A 69 4.39 -7.85 -12.29
CA ASP A 69 3.75 -7.95 -13.60
C ASP A 69 3.67 -9.41 -14.12
N ASP A 70 4.37 -10.36 -13.49
CA ASP A 70 4.43 -11.78 -13.88
C ASP A 70 3.76 -12.71 -12.84
N PRO A 71 2.61 -13.34 -13.17
CA PRO A 71 1.96 -14.32 -12.29
C PRO A 71 2.84 -15.51 -11.88
N CYS A 72 3.78 -15.94 -12.73
CA CYS A 72 4.71 -17.01 -12.40
C CYS A 72 5.68 -16.56 -11.29
N SER A 73 6.32 -15.40 -11.45
CA SER A 73 7.18 -14.81 -10.42
C SER A 73 6.45 -14.56 -9.09
N ILE A 74 5.17 -14.13 -9.11
CA ILE A 74 4.36 -13.97 -7.89
C ILE A 74 4.17 -15.32 -7.17
N LYS A 75 3.78 -16.37 -7.91
CA LYS A 75 3.56 -17.70 -7.36
C LYS A 75 4.85 -18.34 -6.82
N GLU A 76 5.96 -18.17 -7.53
CA GLU A 76 7.28 -18.62 -7.10
C GLU A 76 7.75 -17.89 -5.84
N SER A 77 7.54 -16.57 -5.76
CA SER A 77 7.88 -15.80 -4.57
C SER A 77 7.03 -16.23 -3.37
N ALA A 78 5.74 -16.48 -3.56
CA ALA A 78 4.83 -16.96 -2.51
C ALA A 78 5.25 -18.33 -2.00
N LYS A 79 5.59 -19.28 -2.89
CA LYS A 79 6.12 -20.59 -2.51
C LYS A 79 7.44 -20.48 -1.74
N LYS A 80 8.39 -19.66 -2.21
CA LYS A 80 9.69 -19.47 -1.55
C LYS A 80 9.56 -18.83 -0.17
N VAL A 81 8.73 -17.79 -0.04
CA VAL A 81 8.47 -17.14 1.26
C VAL A 81 7.74 -18.11 2.19
N GLY A 82 6.73 -18.83 1.71
CA GLY A 82 6.03 -19.85 2.48
C GLY A 82 6.96 -20.91 3.09
N SER A 83 7.93 -21.42 2.33
CA SER A 83 8.92 -22.37 2.87
C SER A 83 9.82 -21.78 3.96
N LEU A 84 10.06 -20.46 3.95
CA LEU A 84 10.85 -19.77 4.96
C LEU A 84 10.02 -19.39 6.20
N LEU A 85 8.72 -19.12 6.02
CA LEU A 85 7.78 -18.86 7.11
C LEU A 85 7.50 -20.12 7.93
N GLY A 86 7.38 -21.28 7.27
CA GLY A 86 6.85 -22.50 7.88
C GLY A 86 5.49 -22.23 8.53
N ASN A 87 5.34 -22.61 9.79
CA ASN A 87 4.10 -22.41 10.56
C ASN A 87 3.94 -20.97 11.13
N ASN A 88 4.85 -20.03 10.83
CA ASN A 88 4.82 -18.73 11.48
C ASN A 88 3.81 -17.75 10.87
N GLY A 89 3.42 -17.93 9.60
CA GLY A 89 2.51 -17.02 8.88
C GLY A 89 3.14 -15.67 8.52
N LEU A 90 2.48 -14.91 7.63
CA LEU A 90 2.89 -13.56 7.23
C LEU A 90 2.04 -12.54 7.99
N ASN A 91 2.65 -11.68 8.81
CA ASN A 91 1.93 -10.70 9.61
C ASN A 91 1.60 -9.42 8.81
N LEU A 92 2.45 -9.03 7.86
CA LEU A 92 2.28 -7.78 7.13
C LEU A 92 2.72 -7.93 5.67
N LEU A 93 1.79 -7.69 4.74
CA LEU A 93 2.04 -7.54 3.31
C LEU A 93 1.97 -6.05 2.94
N VAL A 94 3.06 -5.48 2.43
CA VAL A 94 3.12 -4.10 1.94
C VAL A 94 3.24 -4.07 0.42
N ASN A 95 2.12 -3.74 -0.25
CA ASN A 95 2.09 -3.51 -1.69
C ASN A 95 2.59 -2.09 -2.00
N ASN A 96 3.91 -1.96 -2.17
CA ASN A 96 4.62 -0.71 -2.47
C ASN A 96 5.10 -0.60 -3.93
N ALA A 97 5.34 -1.71 -4.61
CA ALA A 97 5.76 -1.71 -6.01
C ALA A 97 4.73 -0.99 -6.90
N ALA A 98 5.19 -0.03 -7.70
CA ALA A 98 4.34 0.75 -8.59
C ALA A 98 5.15 1.39 -9.73
N ILE A 99 4.45 1.74 -10.82
CA ILE A 99 4.92 2.63 -11.89
C ILE A 99 3.98 3.83 -12.06
N VAL A 100 4.50 4.91 -12.65
CA VAL A 100 3.73 6.09 -13.07
C VAL A 100 3.93 6.28 -14.56
N ALA A 101 2.90 6.03 -15.36
CA ALA A 101 2.82 6.60 -16.70
C ALA A 101 2.17 8.00 -16.66
N ARG A 102 2.68 8.89 -17.50
CA ARG A 102 2.18 10.25 -17.71
C ARG A 102 1.34 10.29 -18.99
N GLY A 103 0.31 11.11 -18.98
CA GLY A 103 -0.63 11.25 -20.10
C GLY A 103 -1.89 12.01 -19.70
N THR A 104 -2.58 12.52 -20.72
CA THR A 104 -3.92 13.11 -20.65
C THR A 104 -4.88 12.27 -21.51
N ILE A 105 -6.15 12.66 -21.62
CA ILE A 105 -7.11 11.94 -22.47
C ILE A 105 -6.69 11.90 -23.95
N HIS A 106 -5.90 12.88 -24.41
CA HIS A 106 -5.42 12.97 -25.79
C HIS A 106 -4.06 12.30 -26.03
N THR A 107 -3.27 12.03 -24.97
CA THR A 107 -1.87 11.60 -25.09
C THR A 107 -1.53 10.29 -24.39
N SER A 108 -2.44 9.74 -23.57
CA SER A 108 -2.22 8.44 -22.92
C SER A 108 -2.29 7.31 -23.93
N ARG A 109 -1.25 6.48 -24.00
CA ARG A 109 -1.26 5.28 -24.84
C ARG A 109 -2.04 4.14 -24.19
N VAL A 110 -2.60 3.25 -25.00
CA VAL A 110 -3.28 2.03 -24.51
C VAL A 110 -2.29 1.12 -23.75
N GLU A 111 -1.04 1.05 -24.20
CA GLU A 111 0.01 0.27 -23.51
C GLU A 111 0.34 0.87 -22.14
N ASP A 112 0.46 2.19 -22.03
CA ASP A 112 0.71 2.88 -20.76
C ASP A 112 -0.41 2.64 -19.75
N MET A 113 -1.66 2.66 -20.22
CA MET A 113 -2.85 2.32 -19.44
C MET A 113 -2.80 0.88 -18.95
N LYS A 114 -2.60 -0.08 -19.86
CA LYS A 114 -2.53 -1.52 -19.55
C LYS A 114 -1.41 -1.83 -18.56
N ASN A 115 -0.18 -1.38 -18.85
CA ASN A 115 0.99 -1.64 -18.02
C ASN A 115 0.82 -1.02 -16.62
N THR A 116 0.39 0.25 -16.54
CA THR A 116 0.19 0.91 -15.25
C THR A 116 -0.91 0.24 -14.42
N PHE A 117 -1.99 -0.25 -15.05
CA PHE A 117 -3.04 -0.98 -14.35
C PHE A 117 -2.58 -2.39 -13.94
N ASN A 118 -1.77 -3.07 -14.76
CA ASN A 118 -1.18 -4.36 -14.44
C ASN A 118 -0.31 -4.27 -13.19
N THR A 119 0.69 -3.38 -13.19
CA THR A 119 1.63 -3.23 -12.07
C THR A 119 0.94 -2.72 -10.79
N ASN A 120 0.05 -1.73 -10.91
CA ASN A 120 -0.48 -1.02 -9.73
C ASN A 120 -1.80 -1.60 -9.17
N VAL A 121 -2.46 -2.52 -9.89
CA VAL A 121 -3.75 -3.10 -9.48
C VAL A 121 -3.77 -4.62 -9.60
N ILE A 122 -3.46 -5.18 -10.78
CA ILE A 122 -3.54 -6.63 -11.01
C ILE A 122 -2.44 -7.37 -10.23
N GLY A 123 -1.21 -6.87 -10.25
CA GLY A 123 -0.09 -7.39 -9.45
C GLY A 123 -0.44 -7.48 -7.97
N PRO A 124 -0.82 -6.37 -7.29
CA PRO A 124 -1.28 -6.39 -5.90
C PRO A 124 -2.46 -7.34 -5.63
N LEU A 125 -3.44 -7.46 -6.54
CA LEU A 125 -4.53 -8.44 -6.41
C LEU A 125 -4.01 -9.88 -6.40
N LEU A 126 -3.12 -10.22 -7.34
CA LEU A 126 -2.52 -11.55 -7.43
C LEU A 126 -1.59 -11.84 -6.24
N ILE A 127 -0.85 -10.84 -5.74
CA ILE A 127 -0.01 -10.97 -4.55
C ILE A 127 -0.88 -11.21 -3.31
N ILE A 128 -1.98 -10.46 -3.12
CA ILE A 128 -2.92 -10.72 -2.02
C ILE A 128 -3.44 -12.16 -2.09
N ARG A 129 -3.82 -12.64 -3.28
CA ARG A 129 -4.30 -14.02 -3.49
C ARG A 129 -3.26 -15.08 -3.14
N GLU A 130 -2.06 -15.00 -3.72
CA GLU A 130 -1.02 -16.03 -3.52
C GLU A 130 -0.43 -16.03 -2.10
N TYR A 131 -0.52 -14.91 -1.38
CA TYR A 131 -0.07 -14.80 0.02
C TYR A 131 -1.19 -14.98 1.08
N LEU A 132 -2.46 -15.09 0.67
CA LEU A 132 -3.62 -15.12 1.56
C LEU A 132 -3.52 -16.19 2.65
N GLN A 133 -3.14 -17.42 2.27
CA GLN A 133 -3.01 -18.52 3.23
C GLN A 133 -2.01 -18.22 4.37
N TYR A 134 -0.95 -17.45 4.09
CA TYR A 134 0.06 -17.06 5.09
C TYR A 134 -0.45 -15.94 5.99
N LEU A 135 -1.23 -14.99 5.46
CA LEU A 135 -1.92 -13.96 6.24
C LEU A 135 -2.95 -14.60 7.19
N GLN A 136 -3.76 -15.55 6.71
CA GLN A 136 -4.69 -16.33 7.52
C GLN A 136 -3.98 -17.15 8.61
N THR A 137 -2.81 -17.73 8.31
CA THR A 137 -1.97 -18.44 9.29
C THR A 137 -1.52 -17.50 10.42
N ALA A 138 -1.08 -16.28 10.09
CA ALA A 138 -0.68 -15.29 11.08
C ALA A 138 -1.85 -14.80 11.92
N ALA A 139 -3.01 -14.53 11.29
CA ALA A 139 -4.23 -14.10 11.97
C ALA A 139 -4.68 -15.13 13.03
N LYS A 140 -4.78 -16.40 12.63
CA LYS A 140 -5.16 -17.53 13.50
C LYS A 140 -4.14 -17.75 14.61
N ALA A 141 -2.85 -17.65 14.32
CA ALA A 141 -1.78 -17.83 15.30
C ALA A 141 -1.68 -16.69 16.35
N SER A 142 -2.34 -15.56 16.14
CA SER A 142 -2.30 -14.42 17.08
C SER A 142 -3.13 -14.66 18.35
N GLY A 143 -4.22 -15.44 18.27
CA GLY A 143 -5.13 -15.71 19.40
C GLY A 143 -5.90 -14.50 19.97
N THR A 144 -5.59 -13.29 19.51
CA THR A 144 -6.19 -12.02 19.94
C THR A 144 -7.31 -11.58 18.99
N PRO A 145 -8.52 -11.28 19.46
CA PRO A 145 -9.59 -10.70 18.65
C PRO A 145 -9.23 -9.34 18.06
N GLY A 146 -9.90 -8.97 16.97
CA GLY A 146 -9.73 -7.70 16.26
C GLY A 146 -8.63 -7.72 15.20
N MET A 147 -8.46 -6.57 14.54
CA MET A 147 -7.56 -6.38 13.39
C MET A 147 -6.40 -5.45 13.76
N SER A 148 -5.16 -5.81 13.42
CA SER A 148 -3.99 -4.94 13.60
C SER A 148 -2.81 -5.33 12.68
N CYS A 149 -1.91 -4.38 12.41
CA CYS A 149 -0.69 -4.61 11.63
C CYS A 149 0.30 -5.61 12.27
N ASN A 150 0.16 -5.91 13.56
CA ASN A 150 0.99 -6.90 14.25
C ASN A 150 0.39 -8.32 14.18
N LYS A 151 -0.91 -8.44 13.89
CA LYS A 151 -1.61 -9.72 13.72
C LYS A 151 -1.48 -10.20 12.28
N ALA A 152 -2.24 -9.59 11.38
CA ALA A 152 -2.28 -9.88 9.95
C ALA A 152 -2.81 -8.63 9.22
N ALA A 153 -2.06 -8.10 8.26
CA ALA A 153 -2.46 -6.93 7.51
C ALA A 153 -1.93 -6.88 6.07
N VAL A 154 -2.70 -6.21 5.21
CA VAL A 154 -2.36 -5.80 3.85
C VAL A 154 -2.36 -4.27 3.80
N ILE A 155 -1.20 -3.68 3.53
CA ILE A 155 -1.02 -2.23 3.42
C ILE A 155 -0.69 -1.87 1.97
N ASN A 156 -1.60 -1.14 1.34
CA ASN A 156 -1.56 -0.75 -0.05
C ASN A 156 -1.05 0.70 -0.19
N ILE A 157 0.15 0.90 -0.73
CA ILE A 157 0.71 2.25 -0.92
C ILE A 157 0.04 2.89 -2.13
N SER A 158 -0.96 3.71 -1.85
CA SER A 158 -1.79 4.40 -2.83
C SER A 158 -1.39 5.87 -2.99
N SER A 159 -2.23 6.68 -3.60
CA SER A 159 -2.00 8.10 -3.82
C SER A 159 -3.30 8.88 -3.89
N VAL A 160 -3.28 10.13 -3.40
CA VAL A 160 -4.35 11.11 -3.63
C VAL A 160 -4.59 11.40 -5.11
N ALA A 161 -3.66 11.02 -6.01
CA ALA A 161 -3.90 11.00 -7.45
C ALA A 161 -5.06 10.07 -7.87
N GLY A 162 -5.40 9.06 -7.06
CA GLY A 162 -6.56 8.18 -7.23
C GLY A 162 -7.82 8.61 -6.47
N SER A 163 -7.79 9.73 -5.73
CA SER A 163 -8.98 10.26 -5.04
C SER A 163 -9.87 11.01 -6.03
N MET A 164 -11.08 10.50 -6.27
CA MET A 164 -12.07 11.13 -7.16
C MET A 164 -12.55 12.47 -6.61
N THR A 165 -12.76 12.58 -5.29
CA THR A 165 -13.19 13.82 -4.62
C THR A 165 -12.16 14.96 -4.72
N ARG A 166 -10.87 14.63 -4.90
CA ARG A 166 -9.78 15.60 -5.09
C ARG A 166 -9.43 15.89 -6.55
N LYS A 167 -10.17 15.36 -7.52
CA LYS A 167 -9.98 15.71 -8.95
C LYS A 167 -10.54 17.08 -9.35
N PRO A 168 -11.74 17.51 -8.91
CA PRO A 168 -12.33 18.78 -9.35
C PRO A 168 -11.61 20.03 -8.85
N SER A 169 -10.85 19.94 -7.75
CA SER A 169 -10.25 21.11 -7.08
C SER A 169 -9.04 21.73 -7.80
N ASN A 170 -8.55 21.09 -8.86
CA ASN A 170 -7.29 21.47 -9.51
C ASN A 170 -7.54 21.71 -11.00
N HIS A 171 -7.64 22.96 -11.44
CA HIS A 171 -7.73 23.34 -12.87
C HIS A 171 -6.45 22.99 -13.69
N ILE A 172 -5.48 22.33 -13.07
CA ILE A 172 -4.29 21.77 -13.72
C ILE A 172 -4.67 20.42 -14.34
N GLN A 173 -4.67 20.35 -15.67
CA GLN A 173 -4.87 19.11 -16.42
C GLN A 173 -3.96 18.01 -15.85
N SER A 174 -4.56 16.95 -15.29
CA SER A 174 -3.81 15.90 -14.59
C SER A 174 -2.99 15.08 -15.58
N THR A 175 -1.70 15.42 -15.75
CA THR A 175 -0.76 14.77 -16.68
C THR A 175 -0.33 13.36 -16.27
N VAL A 176 -1.14 12.69 -15.45
CA VAL A 176 -0.93 11.37 -14.86
C VAL A 176 -2.24 10.57 -14.90
N LEU A 177 -2.99 10.67 -16.00
CA LEU A 177 -4.28 9.98 -16.17
C LEU A 177 -4.18 8.45 -15.95
N PRO A 178 -3.23 7.72 -16.58
CA PRO A 178 -3.12 6.27 -16.38
C PRO A 178 -2.86 5.90 -14.93
N TYR A 179 -1.92 6.61 -14.29
CA TYR A 179 -1.59 6.42 -12.89
C TYR A 179 -2.78 6.72 -11.96
N SER A 180 -3.50 7.81 -12.22
CA SER A 180 -4.67 8.22 -11.46
C SER A 180 -5.78 7.16 -11.50
N MET A 181 -6.10 6.66 -12.69
CA MET A 181 -7.08 5.58 -12.86
C MET A 181 -6.63 4.29 -12.17
N SER A 182 -5.34 3.94 -12.28
CA SER A 182 -4.80 2.78 -11.56
C SER A 182 -4.91 2.91 -10.04
N LYS A 183 -4.64 4.09 -9.46
CA LYS A 183 -4.75 4.30 -8.01
C LYS A 183 -6.18 4.44 -7.52
N ALA A 184 -7.12 4.91 -8.36
CA ALA A 184 -8.54 4.80 -8.07
C ALA A 184 -8.99 3.32 -8.01
N GLY A 185 -8.63 2.51 -9.02
CA GLY A 185 -8.88 1.07 -9.02
C GLY A 185 -8.21 0.34 -7.85
N PHE A 186 -7.00 0.76 -7.44
CA PHE A 186 -6.30 0.19 -6.29
C PHE A 186 -6.98 0.54 -4.96
N ASN A 187 -7.59 1.72 -4.83
CA ASN A 187 -8.43 2.06 -3.69
C ASN A 187 -9.68 1.17 -3.65
N THR A 188 -10.35 0.94 -4.79
CA THR A 188 -11.49 0.00 -4.88
C THR A 188 -11.08 -1.42 -4.49
N LEU A 189 -9.96 -1.93 -5.01
CA LEU A 189 -9.40 -3.24 -4.62
C LEU A 189 -9.17 -3.31 -3.10
N THR A 190 -8.63 -2.26 -2.49
CA THR A 190 -8.39 -2.20 -1.05
C THR A 190 -9.69 -2.33 -0.25
N VAL A 191 -10.73 -1.58 -0.62
CA VAL A 191 -12.04 -1.62 0.07
C VAL A 191 -12.71 -2.98 -0.08
N LEU A 192 -12.71 -3.57 -1.28
CA LEU A 192 -13.30 -4.89 -1.50
C LEU A 192 -12.55 -5.98 -0.74
N ALA A 193 -11.21 -5.97 -0.77
CA ALA A 193 -10.39 -6.89 0.03
C ALA A 193 -10.56 -6.67 1.54
N ALA A 194 -10.84 -5.45 2.00
CA ALA A 194 -11.10 -5.18 3.41
C ALA A 194 -12.39 -5.83 3.91
N GLU A 195 -13.45 -5.85 3.10
CA GLU A 195 -14.70 -6.54 3.46
C GLU A 195 -14.59 -8.06 3.26
N GLU A 196 -13.93 -8.54 2.20
CA GLU A 196 -13.74 -9.99 1.96
C GLU A 196 -12.88 -10.65 3.05
N LEU A 197 -11.77 -10.03 3.45
CA LEU A 197 -10.82 -10.60 4.42
C LEU A 197 -11.17 -10.30 5.89
N LYS A 198 -12.29 -9.61 6.13
CA LYS A 198 -12.79 -9.21 7.45
C LYS A 198 -13.08 -10.40 8.36
N ALA A 199 -13.60 -11.49 7.79
CA ALA A 199 -13.94 -12.72 8.51
C ALA A 199 -12.69 -13.47 9.01
N ASP A 200 -11.55 -13.31 8.34
CA ASP A 200 -10.24 -13.81 8.77
C ASP A 200 -9.53 -12.85 9.75
N GLU A 201 -10.15 -11.72 10.09
CA GLU A 201 -9.57 -10.64 10.90
C GLU A 201 -8.22 -10.10 10.35
N ILE A 202 -8.10 -10.02 9.02
CA ILE A 202 -6.96 -9.42 8.32
C ILE A 202 -7.28 -7.96 8.01
N LEU A 203 -6.46 -7.04 8.52
CA LEU A 203 -6.61 -5.61 8.24
C LEU A 203 -6.21 -5.29 6.78
N CYS A 204 -7.07 -4.66 5.98
CA CYS A 204 -6.66 -4.11 4.68
C CYS A 204 -6.81 -2.58 4.68
N MET A 205 -5.76 -1.85 4.29
CA MET A 205 -5.74 -0.37 4.33
C MET A 205 -4.92 0.23 3.19
N ALA A 206 -5.40 1.35 2.63
CA ALA A 206 -4.65 2.17 1.67
C ALA A 206 -4.00 3.35 2.39
N LEU A 207 -2.73 3.63 2.08
CA LEU A 207 -1.99 4.77 2.62
C LEU A 207 -1.51 5.68 1.50
N HIS A 208 -1.66 7.00 1.66
CA HIS A 208 -0.99 7.98 0.82
C HIS A 208 0.31 8.46 1.50
N PRO A 209 1.49 8.27 0.89
CA PRO A 209 2.78 8.62 1.52
C PRO A 209 3.15 10.11 1.40
N GLY A 210 2.26 10.99 0.93
CA GLY A 210 2.62 12.34 0.48
C GLY A 210 3.23 12.38 -0.92
N TRP A 211 3.74 13.53 -1.36
CA TRP A 211 4.58 13.64 -2.55
C TRP A 211 6.05 13.55 -2.14
N VAL A 212 6.62 12.34 -2.25
CA VAL A 212 7.95 12.03 -1.72
C VAL A 212 9.01 12.11 -2.81
N LYS A 213 10.14 12.76 -2.50
CA LYS A 213 11.32 12.83 -3.38
C LYS A 213 11.90 11.43 -3.59
N THR A 214 11.56 10.85 -4.73
CA THR A 214 12.00 9.55 -5.24
C THR A 214 12.06 9.64 -6.76
N GLU A 215 12.65 8.67 -7.46
CA GLU A 215 12.59 8.59 -8.94
C GLU A 215 11.14 8.71 -9.48
N LEU A 216 10.16 8.17 -8.75
CA LEU A 216 8.73 8.24 -9.08
C LEU A 216 8.13 9.64 -8.82
N GLY A 217 8.58 10.31 -7.77
CA GLY A 217 8.15 11.68 -7.41
C GLY A 217 8.79 12.78 -8.24
N GLY A 218 9.97 12.54 -8.82
CA GLY A 218 10.75 13.52 -9.57
C GLY A 218 11.57 14.48 -8.70
N GLU A 219 12.43 15.28 -9.34
CA GLU A 219 13.44 16.11 -8.65
C GLU A 219 12.92 17.45 -8.11
N LYS A 220 11.76 17.93 -8.58
CA LYS A 220 11.22 19.28 -8.34
C LYS A 220 10.72 19.55 -6.90
N PHE A 221 11.22 18.84 -5.88
CA PHE A 221 10.83 19.06 -4.49
C PHE A 221 12.03 19.11 -3.53
N GLN A 222 12.05 20.16 -2.70
CA GLN A 222 12.82 20.21 -1.45
C GLN A 222 11.91 19.77 -0.30
N LEU A 223 12.43 18.94 0.61
CA LEU A 223 11.69 18.37 1.73
C LEU A 223 11.07 19.45 2.63
N GLN A 224 9.74 19.42 2.79
CA GLN A 224 9.17 19.58 4.13
C GLN A 224 9.21 18.21 4.82
N SER A 225 9.61 18.20 6.09
CA SER A 225 10.09 17.00 6.78
C SER A 225 9.08 15.86 6.87
N TRP A 226 9.56 14.62 6.77
CA TRP A 226 8.84 13.36 7.04
C TRP A 226 8.23 13.27 8.46
N ARG A 227 8.56 14.21 9.36
CA ARG A 227 7.95 14.30 10.69
C ARG A 227 6.56 14.93 10.60
N SER A 228 5.56 14.16 11.04
CA SER A 228 4.18 14.58 11.35
C SER A 228 3.16 14.63 10.19
N ARG A 229 2.63 13.46 9.81
CA ARG A 229 1.19 13.13 9.59
C ARG A 229 1.01 11.96 8.60
N VAL A 230 0.86 10.75 9.13
CA VAL A 230 0.11 9.70 8.42
C VAL A 230 -1.37 9.99 8.68
N THR A 231 -2.07 10.57 7.71
CA THR A 231 -3.53 10.70 7.75
C THR A 231 -4.14 9.35 7.42
N VAL A 232 -4.64 8.65 8.44
CA VAL A 232 -5.48 7.46 8.25
C VAL A 232 -6.91 7.95 7.97
N GLU A 233 -7.29 8.04 6.70
CA GLU A 233 -8.69 8.25 6.33
C GLU A 233 -9.47 6.94 6.53
N GLN A 234 -10.04 6.75 7.73
CA GLN A 234 -11.02 5.69 7.95
C GLN A 234 -12.35 6.08 7.29
N HIS A 235 -12.81 5.29 6.32
CA HIS A 235 -14.19 5.35 5.83
C HIS A 235 -15.04 4.39 6.67
N SER A 236 -15.56 4.88 7.79
CA SER A 236 -16.61 4.16 8.54
C SER A 236 -17.95 4.30 7.80
N CYS A 237 -18.44 3.20 7.23
CA CYS A 237 -19.81 3.13 6.74
C CYS A 237 -20.76 3.35 7.93
N GLY A 238 -21.68 4.31 7.80
CA GLY A 238 -22.27 4.96 8.97
C GLY A 238 -23.37 4.17 9.68
N THR A 239 -23.33 4.20 11.01
CA THR A 239 -24.50 4.00 11.88
C THR A 239 -24.74 5.28 12.68
N LYS A 240 -25.84 5.98 12.39
CA LYS A 240 -26.24 7.19 13.13
C LYS A 240 -26.88 6.78 14.46
N HIS A 241 -26.22 7.10 15.57
CA HIS A 241 -26.90 7.26 16.85
C HIS A 241 -26.77 8.72 17.31
N ARG A 242 -27.92 9.39 17.41
CA ARG A 242 -28.04 10.74 17.97
C ARG A 242 -28.25 10.63 19.47
N SER A 243 -27.55 11.46 20.24
CA SER A 243 -28.06 12.03 21.48
C SER A 243 -27.48 13.44 21.66
N PRO A 244 -28.20 14.38 22.30
CA PRO A 244 -27.97 15.82 22.12
C PRO A 244 -27.35 16.53 23.33
N VAL A 245 -26.80 17.73 23.12
CA VAL A 245 -26.89 18.95 23.98
C VAL A 245 -26.08 20.10 23.30
N PRO A 246 -26.42 21.41 23.48
CA PRO A 246 -26.31 22.38 22.36
C PRO A 246 -25.49 23.67 22.61
N THR A 247 -25.57 24.60 21.63
CA THR A 247 -25.10 26.01 21.58
C THR A 247 -23.64 26.23 21.12
N ARG A 248 -23.26 27.31 20.38
CA ARG A 248 -24.04 28.46 19.84
C ARG A 248 -23.39 29.05 18.56
N THR A 249 -24.22 29.34 17.56
CA THR A 249 -24.14 30.42 16.53
C THR A 249 -22.82 31.14 16.19
N SER A 250 -22.50 31.18 14.88
CA SER A 250 -22.48 32.43 14.10
C SER A 250 -22.80 32.15 12.62
N HIS A 251 -23.56 33.05 11.97
CA HIS A 251 -24.07 32.86 10.60
C HIS A 251 -23.23 33.60 9.54
N SER A 252 -23.20 33.03 8.33
CA SER A 252 -23.18 33.82 7.09
C SER A 252 -23.91 33.07 5.97
N PHE A 253 -25.15 33.50 5.69
CA PHE A 253 -25.87 33.28 4.43
C PHE A 253 -25.34 34.29 3.38
N PHE A 254 -25.60 34.25 2.06
CA PHE A 254 -26.49 33.51 1.14
C PHE A 254 -25.87 33.65 -0.30
N PRO A 255 -26.51 33.33 -1.45
CA PRO A 255 -27.66 32.46 -1.73
C PRO A 255 -27.48 31.45 -2.91
N LEU A 256 -28.37 30.44 -2.94
CA LEU A 256 -29.07 29.85 -4.11
C LEU A 256 -28.34 29.54 -5.44
N CYS A 257 -28.37 28.27 -5.84
CA CYS A 257 -29.18 27.86 -7.00
C CYS A 257 -29.59 26.37 -6.97
N ASN A 258 -30.65 26.06 -7.70
CA ASN A 258 -31.48 24.85 -7.61
C ASN A 258 -30.91 23.67 -8.43
N PRO A 259 -31.07 22.39 -8.01
CA PRO A 259 -30.76 21.23 -8.84
C PRO A 259 -32.02 20.72 -9.55
N GLU A 260 -32.26 21.17 -10.78
CA GLU A 260 -33.15 20.48 -11.72
C GLU A 260 -32.41 20.13 -13.00
N HIS A 261 -32.76 18.98 -13.57
CA HIS A 261 -32.19 18.36 -14.77
C HIS A 261 -30.70 17.99 -14.71
N PHE A 262 -30.41 16.70 -14.57
CA PHE A 262 -30.00 15.87 -15.71
C PHE A 262 -30.45 14.43 -15.47
N TYR A 263 -31.04 13.81 -16.49
CA TYR A 263 -31.29 12.37 -16.59
C TYR A 263 -30.01 11.66 -17.07
#